data_AF-A0A7V1HWF1-F1
#
_entry.id   AF-A0A7V1HWF1-F1
#
_cell.length_a   1.000
_cell.length_b   1.000
_cell.length_c   1.000
_cell.angle_alpha   90.00
_cell.angle_beta   90.00
_cell.angle_gamma   90.00
#
_symmetry.space_group_name_H-M   'P 1'
#
loop_
_entity.id
_entity.type
_entity.pdbx_description
1 polymer ?
#
loop_
_entity_poly.entity_id
_entity_poly.type
_entity_poly.pdbx_seq_one_letter_code
_entity_poly.pdbx_strand_id
1 'polypeptide(L)'
;MIDYQDKLIERLKLLAGNHKNTVDRLSEVLNIAKPTAYKKLNGESSFSVAELALIMKDFDMSFDELVFGRKKKIGFQFPFKARKIKTFHDYVIPLKMFMAIAAPIPDLKIHYATN
;
A
#
# COMPACT_ATOMS: atom_id res chain seq x y z
N MET A 1 11.21 -11.07 -19.81
CA MET A 1 9.85 -10.65 -19.41
C MET A 1 9.90 -10.40 -17.92
N ILE A 2 9.37 -9.28 -17.41
CA ILE A 2 9.39 -9.01 -15.96
C ILE A 2 8.27 -9.84 -15.33
N ASP A 3 8.63 -10.77 -14.43
CA ASP A 3 7.65 -11.51 -13.64
C ASP A 3 7.31 -10.73 -12.36
N TYR A 4 6.09 -10.19 -12.30
CA TYR A 4 5.60 -9.45 -11.12
C TYR A 4 5.24 -10.37 -9.96
N GLN A 5 4.95 -11.65 -10.22
CA GLN A 5 4.66 -12.62 -9.19
C GLN A 5 5.93 -12.96 -8.41
N ASP A 6 7.06 -13.17 -9.09
CA ASP A 6 8.34 -13.40 -8.41
C ASP A 6 8.74 -12.22 -7.54
N LYS A 7 8.62 -10.99 -8.07
CA LYS A 7 8.88 -9.76 -7.30
C LYS A 7 8.02 -9.67 -6.04
N LEU A 8 6.75 -10.05 -6.12
CA LEU A 8 5.86 -10.05 -4.97
C LEU A 8 6.32 -11.09 -3.95
N ILE A 9 6.60 -12.30 -4.38
CA ILE A 9 7.03 -13.40 -3.51
C ILE A 9 8.32 -13.02 -2.77
N GLU A 10 9.30 -12.45 -3.46
CA GLU A 10 10.53 -11.95 -2.83
C GLU A 10 10.24 -10.86 -1.81
N ARG A 11 9.35 -9.91 -2.13
CA ARG A 11 8.96 -8.84 -1.21
C ARG A 11 8.29 -9.39 0.05
N LEU A 12 7.41 -10.38 -0.08
CA LEU A 12 6.75 -11.03 1.05
C LEU A 12 7.75 -11.76 1.95
N LYS A 13 8.70 -12.48 1.36
CA LYS A 13 9.78 -13.16 2.09
C LYS A 13 10.64 -12.18 2.90
N LEU A 14 10.94 -11.00 2.32
CA LEU A 14 11.69 -9.95 3.01
C LEU A 14 10.91 -9.34 4.18
N LEU A 15 9.61 -9.09 4.03
CA LEU A 15 8.77 -8.47 5.06
C LEU A 15 8.48 -9.39 6.24
N ALA A 16 8.34 -10.70 6.00
CA ALA A 16 8.01 -11.68 7.04
C ALA A 16 9.25 -12.26 7.77
N GLY A 17 10.47 -11.91 7.33
CA GLY A 17 11.74 -12.27 7.96
C GLY A 17 12.19 -13.72 7.75
N ASN A 18 11.27 -14.68 7.67
CA ASN A 18 11.56 -16.06 7.27
C ASN A 18 10.40 -16.70 6.51
N HIS A 19 10.68 -17.82 5.82
CA HIS A 19 9.71 -18.46 4.93
C HIS A 19 8.48 -19.03 5.66
N LYS A 20 8.67 -19.64 6.85
CA LYS A 20 7.58 -20.21 7.65
C LYS A 20 6.57 -19.14 8.08
N ASN A 21 7.07 -18.00 8.57
CA ASN A 21 6.25 -16.86 8.95
C ASN A 21 5.50 -16.27 7.74
N THR A 22 6.13 -16.31 6.55
CA THR A 22 5.48 -15.85 5.31
C THR A 22 4.27 -16.73 4.97
N VAL A 23 4.42 -18.06 5.08
CA VAL A 23 3.35 -19.03 4.80
C VAL A 23 2.20 -18.87 5.79
N ASP A 24 2.52 -18.80 7.08
CA ASP A 24 1.51 -18.67 8.15
C ASP A 24 0.69 -17.39 7.97
N ARG A 25 1.37 -16.25 7.76
CA ARG A 25 0.71 -14.97 7.54
C ARG A 25 -0.09 -14.92 6.24
N LEU A 26 0.43 -15.49 5.15
CA LEU A 26 -0.30 -15.54 3.88
C LEU A 26 -1.56 -16.42 3.98
N SER A 27 -1.47 -17.54 4.70
CA SER A 27 -2.58 -18.45 4.99
C SER A 27 -3.70 -17.71 5.74
N GLU A 28 -3.34 -16.90 6.73
CA GLU A 28 -4.28 -16.07 7.50
C GLU A 28 -4.91 -14.97 6.63
N VAL A 29 -4.10 -14.19 5.92
CA VAL A 29 -4.56 -13.04 5.11
C VAL A 29 -5.53 -13.47 4.00
N LEU A 30 -5.23 -14.58 3.34
CA LEU A 30 -6.06 -15.07 2.24
C LEU A 30 -7.14 -16.06 2.69
N ASN A 31 -7.16 -16.43 3.98
CA ASN A 31 -8.03 -17.46 4.53
C ASN A 31 -7.95 -18.78 3.71
N ILE A 32 -6.73 -19.22 3.41
CA ILE A 32 -6.44 -20.44 2.64
C ILE A 32 -5.64 -21.42 3.49
N ALA A 33 -5.68 -22.70 3.13
CA ALA A 33 -4.84 -23.71 3.78
C ALA A 33 -3.35 -23.48 3.49
N LYS A 34 -2.49 -23.79 4.47
CA LYS A 34 -1.01 -23.65 4.35
C LYS A 34 -0.42 -24.32 3.09
N PRO A 35 -0.84 -25.53 2.67
CA PRO A 35 -0.34 -26.12 1.42
C PRO A 35 -0.63 -25.26 0.18
N THR A 36 -1.77 -24.58 0.15
CA THR A 36 -2.11 -23.64 -0.94
C THR A 36 -1.23 -22.40 -0.89
N ALA A 37 -0.95 -21.88 0.31
CA ALA A 37 -0.01 -20.78 0.49
C ALA A 37 1.41 -21.15 0.04
N TYR A 38 1.88 -22.37 0.33
CA TYR A 38 3.16 -22.89 -0.17
C TYR A 38 3.21 -22.89 -1.71
N LYS A 39 2.19 -23.44 -2.38
CA LYS A 39 2.13 -23.46 -3.85
C LYS A 39 2.22 -22.06 -4.45
N LYS A 40 1.53 -21.08 -3.86
CA LYS A 40 1.60 -19.68 -4.31
C LYS A 40 2.99 -19.07 -4.11
N LEU A 41 3.62 -19.31 -2.95
CA LEU A 41 4.96 -18.79 -2.64
C LEU A 41 6.10 -19.49 -3.41
N ASN A 42 5.84 -20.66 -3.97
CA ASN A 42 6.76 -21.39 -4.84
C ASN A 42 6.56 -21.04 -6.33
N GLY A 43 5.56 -20.22 -6.67
CA GLY A 43 5.24 -19.90 -8.06
C GLY A 43 4.42 -20.97 -8.80
N GLU A 44 3.99 -22.03 -8.12
CA GLU A 44 3.18 -23.12 -8.71
C GLU A 44 1.72 -22.67 -9.00
N SER A 45 1.28 -21.56 -8.42
CA SER A 45 -0.02 -20.96 -8.69
C SER A 45 0.02 -19.44 -8.52
N SER A 46 -0.73 -18.72 -9.35
CA SER A 46 -0.74 -17.25 -9.34
C SER A 46 -1.68 -16.65 -8.29
N PHE A 47 -1.39 -15.40 -7.92
CA PHE A 47 -2.28 -14.56 -7.13
C PHE A 47 -3.29 -13.88 -8.06
N SER A 48 -4.57 -13.99 -7.72
CA SER A 48 -5.61 -13.19 -8.35
C SER A 48 -5.53 -11.73 -7.89
N VAL A 49 -6.15 -10.82 -8.64
CA VAL A 49 -6.21 -9.39 -8.27
C VAL A 49 -6.86 -9.17 -6.90
N ALA A 50 -7.86 -9.97 -6.54
CA ALA A 50 -8.51 -9.89 -5.22
C ALA A 50 -7.55 -10.30 -4.10
N GLU A 51 -6.80 -11.39 -4.29
CA GLU A 51 -5.77 -11.82 -3.33
C GLU A 51 -4.65 -10.80 -3.21
N LEU A 52 -4.22 -10.22 -4.33
CA LEU A 52 -3.25 -9.12 -4.33
C LEU A 52 -3.76 -7.95 -3.48
N ALA A 53 -5.01 -7.50 -3.65
CA ALA A 53 -5.55 -6.40 -2.85
C ALA A 53 -5.52 -6.68 -1.34
N LEU A 54 -5.80 -7.92 -0.92
CA LEU A 54 -5.71 -8.33 0.49
C LEU A 54 -4.28 -8.31 1.00
N ILE A 55 -3.35 -8.90 0.25
CA ILE A 55 -1.92 -8.92 0.58
C ILE A 55 -1.38 -7.49 0.70
N MET A 56 -1.67 -6.65 -0.30
CA MET A 56 -1.19 -5.26 -0.35
C MET A 56 -1.65 -4.48 0.89
N LYS A 57 -2.90 -4.69 1.31
CA LYS A 57 -3.45 -4.08 2.52
C LYS A 57 -2.80 -4.60 3.80
N ASP A 58 -2.58 -5.91 3.94
CA ASP A 58 -2.01 -6.49 5.17
C ASP A 58 -0.52 -6.19 5.35
N PHE A 59 0.22 -6.18 4.24
CA PHE A 59 1.66 -5.95 4.22
C PHE A 59 2.05 -4.47 4.06
N ASP A 60 1.08 -3.55 4.11
CA ASP A 60 1.25 -2.11 3.92
C ASP A 60 2.11 -1.78 2.68
N MET A 61 1.76 -2.41 1.56
CA MET A 61 2.45 -2.24 0.28
C MET A 61 1.46 -1.82 -0.80
N SER A 62 1.93 -1.07 -1.80
CA SER A 62 1.09 -0.69 -2.95
C SER A 62 1.46 -1.48 -4.20
N PHE A 63 0.47 -1.74 -5.06
CA PHE A 63 0.72 -2.35 -6.37
C PHE A 63 1.67 -1.48 -7.21
N ASP A 64 1.54 -0.16 -7.09
CA ASP A 64 2.44 0.80 -7.70
C ASP A 64 3.90 0.64 -7.26
N GLU A 65 4.15 0.33 -5.99
CA GLU A 65 5.50 0.04 -5.48
C GLU A 65 6.07 -1.23 -6.10
N LEU A 66 5.23 -2.25 -6.32
CA LEU A 66 5.63 -3.50 -6.99
C LEU A 66 5.99 -3.26 -8.47
N VAL A 67 5.22 -2.42 -9.16
CA VAL A 67 5.38 -2.17 -10.59
C VAL A 67 6.51 -1.19 -10.90
N PHE A 68 6.54 -0.06 -10.20
CA PHE A 68 7.44 1.06 -10.46
C PHE A 68 8.64 1.11 -9.51
N GLY A 69 8.73 0.20 -8.53
CA GLY A 69 9.73 0.22 -7.47
C GLY A 69 9.42 1.26 -6.38
N ARG A 70 10.39 1.51 -5.48
CA ARG A 70 10.24 2.53 -4.43
C ARG A 70 10.00 3.91 -5.05
N LYS A 71 8.76 4.39 -5.01
CA LYS A 71 8.45 5.78 -5.35
C LYS A 71 9.02 6.71 -4.28
N LYS A 72 9.67 7.79 -4.69
CA LYS A 72 9.91 8.98 -3.84
C LYS A 72 8.63 9.83 -3.66
N LYS A 73 7.46 9.22 -3.72
CA LYS A 73 6.17 9.91 -3.63
C LYS A 73 5.40 9.30 -2.47
N ILE A 74 5.14 10.12 -1.45
CA ILE A 74 4.27 9.76 -0.33
C ILE A 74 2.89 10.33 -0.65
N GLY A 75 1.88 9.46 -0.65
CA GLY A 75 0.48 9.86 -0.74
C GLY A 75 -0.09 10.05 0.65
N PHE A 76 -0.69 11.19 0.93
CA PHE A 76 -1.40 11.43 2.17
C PHE A 76 -2.89 11.49 1.86
N GLN A 77 -3.70 10.70 2.57
CA GLN A 77 -5.13 10.99 2.64
C GLN A 77 -5.29 12.17 3.58
N PHE A 78 -5.74 13.29 3.04
CA PHE A 78 -6.09 14.44 3.86
C PHE A 78 -7.11 13.98 4.93
N PRO A 79 -6.88 14.25 6.23
CA PRO A 79 -7.59 13.62 7.33
C PRO A 79 -9.02 14.17 7.50
N PHE A 80 -9.87 13.99 6.50
CA PHE A 80 -11.30 14.34 6.58
C PHE A 80 -12.21 13.15 6.90
N LYS A 81 -11.70 11.91 6.90
CA LYS A 81 -12.56 10.73 7.13
C LYS A 81 -13.31 10.75 8.47
N ALA A 82 -12.85 11.52 9.46
CA ALA A 82 -13.50 11.62 10.77
C ALA A 82 -14.33 12.91 10.99
N ARG A 83 -14.24 13.92 10.12
CA ARG A 83 -14.94 15.21 10.29
C ARG A 83 -15.91 15.48 9.16
N LYS A 84 -17.21 15.58 9.47
CA LYS A 84 -18.21 16.10 8.53
C LYS A 84 -17.88 17.57 8.23
N ILE A 85 -17.59 17.89 6.98
CA ILE A 85 -17.47 19.27 6.48
C ILE A 85 -18.88 19.84 6.41
N LYS A 86 -19.21 20.81 7.27
CA LYS A 86 -20.53 21.46 7.28
C LYS A 86 -20.49 22.87 6.71
N THR A 87 -19.33 23.50 6.78
CA THR A 87 -19.11 24.88 6.36
C THR A 87 -17.86 24.99 5.49
N PHE A 88 -17.75 26.09 4.75
CA PHE A 88 -16.53 26.44 4.02
C PHE A 88 -15.30 26.53 4.93
N HIS A 89 -15.48 27.03 6.17
CA HIS A 89 -14.39 27.13 7.15
C HIS A 89 -13.85 25.75 7.56
N ASP A 90 -14.74 24.75 7.70
CA ASP A 90 -14.35 23.37 8.02
C ASP A 90 -13.42 22.77 6.96
N TYR A 91 -13.54 23.24 5.71
CA TYR A 91 -12.69 22.82 4.61
C TYR A 91 -11.37 23.61 4.55
N VAL A 92 -11.44 24.94 4.63
CA VAL A 92 -10.28 25.81 4.37
C VAL A 92 -9.29 25.87 5.54
N ILE A 93 -9.76 25.80 6.79
CA ILE A 93 -8.86 25.89 7.97
C ILE A 93 -7.82 24.76 7.96
N PRO A 94 -8.21 23.47 7.81
CA PRO A 94 -7.22 22.39 7.73
C PRO A 94 -6.24 22.55 6.56
N LEU A 95 -6.71 23.01 5.41
CA LEU A 95 -5.86 23.23 4.24
C LEU A 95 -4.80 24.30 4.54
N LYS A 96 -5.22 25.42 5.14
CA LYS A 96 -4.30 26.49 5.59
C LYS A 96 -3.26 25.97 6.58
N MET A 97 -3.68 25.15 7.55
CA MET A 97 -2.76 24.55 8.53
C MET A 97 -1.75 23.63 7.86
N PHE A 98 -2.19 22.79 6.92
CA PHE A 98 -1.31 21.93 6.14
C PHE A 98 -0.29 22.74 5.35
N MET A 99 -0.73 23.81 4.67
CA MET A 99 0.17 24.67 3.89
C MET A 99 1.20 25.37 4.79
N ALA A 100 0.82 25.81 5.99
CA ALA A 100 1.75 26.40 6.94
C ALA A 100 2.83 25.40 7.40
N ILE A 101 2.46 24.13 7.63
CA ILE A 101 3.40 23.06 8.00
C ILE A 101 4.31 22.70 6.83
N ALA A 102 3.79 22.71 5.60
CA ALA A 102 4.52 22.30 4.41
C ALA A 102 5.41 23.42 3.81
N ALA A 103 5.12 24.69 4.11
CA ALA A 103 5.84 25.86 3.60
C ALA A 103 7.38 25.83 3.74
N PRO A 104 7.99 25.34 4.84
CA PRO A 104 9.44 25.33 4.98
C PRO A 104 10.14 24.18 4.20
N ILE A 105 9.41 23.31 3.50
CA ILE A 105 10.00 22.19 2.77
C ILE A 105 10.62 22.69 1.45
N PRO A 106 11.95 22.56 1.25
CA PRO A 106 12.61 23.01 0.03
C PRO A 106 12.12 22.20 -1.19
N ASP A 107 11.99 22.88 -2.33
CA ASP A 107 11.53 22.33 -3.61
C ASP A 107 10.15 21.65 -3.59
N LEU A 108 9.29 22.01 -2.62
CA LEU A 108 7.94 21.48 -2.53
C LEU A 108 7.07 21.90 -3.73
N LYS A 109 6.57 20.90 -4.47
CA LYS A 109 5.55 21.09 -5.52
C LYS A 109 4.22 20.51 -5.05
N ILE A 110 3.24 21.38 -4.82
CA ILE A 110 1.88 20.98 -4.46
C ILE A 110 1.03 20.94 -5.72
N HIS A 111 0.49 19.77 -6.04
CA HIS A 111 -0.49 19.59 -7.11
C HIS A 111 -1.87 19.40 -6.49
N TYR A 112 -2.76 20.36 -6.70
CA TYR A 112 -4.15 20.28 -6.28
C TYR A 112 -5.02 19.91 -7.48
N ALA A 113 -5.82 18.87 -7.36
CA ALA A 113 -6.76 18.42 -8.37
C ALA A 113 -8.15 18.28 -7.74
N THR A 114 -9.15 18.88 -8.39
CA THR A 114 -10.58 18.70 -8.10
C THR A 114 -11.21 18.01 -9.30
N ASN A 115 -12.06 17.02 -9.04
CA ASN A 115 -12.93 16.42 -10.06
C ASN A 115 -14.13 17.30 -10.34
#